data_AF-A0A7X9B818-F1
#
_entry.id   AF-A0A7X9B818-F1
#
_cell.length_a   1.000
_cell.length_b   1.000
_cell.length_c   1.000
_cell.angle_alpha   90.00
_cell.angle_beta   90.00
_cell.angle_gamma   90.00
#
_symmetry.space_group_name_H-M   'P 1'
#
loop_
_entity.id
_entity.type
_entity.pdbx_description
1 polymer ?
#
loop_
_entity_poly.entity_id
_entity_poly.type
_entity_poly.pdbx_seq_one_letter_code
_entity_poly.pdbx_strand_id
1 'polypeptide(L)'
;DPDNPTYVSFSIGGRTYDVGNVYYPRGDSQLAWVKWTTPSTEQNMTIYVNVDGPGGTAKSTINIKIVDLDKNPPPNPVANDRNDSFSYASIPRREENTNANWSIWSPWWYSYWVWHSTGEDSGYWCDHGWWEFDLEQYSARLSADMKITNDNKNPTGDGSTFKSGYGINQLVKTCINSNQSSAITYPQNAISYFPEFRYENFWRLLDRTSNGSSPKFEFKKNNYSTYKNRTHFTPIWMPDGTYTVNTWLIDAWTPVGMLSMNLTDALIIRGNLWQDWHIAPLKP
;
A
#
# COMPACT_ATOMS: atom_id res chain seq x y z
N ASP A 1 2.60 -33.88 10.14
CA ASP A 1 2.09 -34.59 11.32
C ASP A 1 1.47 -33.55 12.24
N PRO A 2 0.14 -33.47 12.35
CA PRO A 2 -0.52 -32.52 13.24
C PRO A 2 -0.18 -32.69 14.73
N ASP A 3 0.31 -33.87 15.14
CA ASP A 3 0.76 -34.11 16.52
C ASP A 3 2.13 -33.49 16.80
N ASN A 4 2.91 -33.20 15.75
CA ASN A 4 4.21 -32.52 15.82
C ASN A 4 4.26 -31.43 14.74
N PRO A 5 3.57 -30.29 14.92
CA PRO A 5 3.48 -29.26 13.88
C PRO A 5 4.83 -28.67 13.49
N THR A 6 4.88 -28.10 12.28
CA THR A 6 6.00 -27.24 11.91
C THR A 6 5.83 -25.87 12.55
N TYR A 7 6.95 -25.27 12.92
CA TYR A 7 7.08 -23.95 13.49
C TYR A 7 8.01 -23.10 12.61
N VAL A 8 7.63 -21.85 12.38
CA VAL A 8 8.47 -20.88 11.65
C VAL A 8 8.69 -19.68 12.54
N SER A 9 9.95 -19.28 12.74
CA SER A 9 10.31 -18.08 13.50
C SER A 9 11.01 -17.06 12.62
N PHE A 10 10.63 -15.80 12.78
CA PHE A 10 11.21 -14.64 12.11
C PHE A 10 11.88 -13.75 13.14
N SER A 11 13.20 -13.60 13.07
CA SER A 11 13.94 -12.63 13.88
C SER A 11 14.07 -11.31 13.12
N ILE A 12 13.34 -10.30 13.58
CA ILE A 12 13.20 -8.99 12.93
C ILE A 12 13.55 -7.90 13.95
N GLY A 13 14.61 -7.14 13.71
CA GLY A 13 14.97 -5.99 14.55
C GLY A 13 15.19 -6.33 16.03
N GLY A 14 15.75 -7.50 16.32
CA GLY A 14 15.98 -7.98 17.70
C GLY A 14 14.75 -8.57 18.40
N ARG A 15 13.61 -8.70 17.71
CA ARG A 15 12.42 -9.40 18.19
C ARG A 15 12.19 -10.68 17.40
N THR A 16 11.68 -11.71 18.06
CA THR A 16 11.28 -12.96 17.41
C THR A 16 9.76 -13.00 17.25
N TYR A 17 9.30 -13.40 16.08
CA TYR A 17 7.90 -13.61 15.74
C TYR A 17 7.71 -15.07 15.35
N ASP A 18 6.88 -15.78 16.09
CA ASP A 18 6.66 -17.20 15.89
C ASP A 18 5.32 -17.46 15.20
N VAL A 19 5.36 -18.31 14.18
CA VAL A 19 4.22 -18.86 13.45
C VAL A 19 4.21 -20.36 13.74
N GLY A 20 3.46 -20.76 14.76
CA GLY A 20 3.25 -22.17 15.09
C GLY A 20 2.10 -22.79 14.31
N ASN A 21 1.87 -24.08 14.55
CA ASN A 21 0.73 -24.82 13.98
C ASN A 21 0.70 -24.73 12.45
N VAL A 22 1.87 -24.86 11.82
CA VAL A 22 1.99 -24.89 10.36
C VAL A 22 1.83 -26.35 9.92
N TYR A 23 0.76 -26.59 9.18
CA TYR A 23 0.39 -27.90 8.66
C TYR A 23 0.31 -27.87 7.14
N TYR A 24 0.58 -29.00 6.50
CA TYR A 24 0.33 -29.22 5.07
C TYR A 24 0.40 -30.72 4.79
N PRO A 25 -0.44 -31.25 3.87
CA PRO A 25 -0.37 -32.64 3.46
C PRO A 25 0.89 -32.94 2.64
N ARG A 26 1.20 -34.22 2.50
CA ARG A 26 2.41 -34.67 1.78
C ARG A 26 2.35 -34.23 0.31
N GLY A 27 3.36 -33.49 -0.12
CA GLY A 27 3.47 -32.98 -1.50
C GLY A 27 2.91 -31.57 -1.69
N ASP A 28 2.29 -31.00 -0.65
CA ASP A 28 1.79 -29.64 -0.63
C ASP A 28 2.70 -28.69 0.18
N SER A 29 2.27 -27.42 0.30
CA SER A 29 2.98 -26.38 1.03
C SER A 29 2.03 -25.47 1.80
N GLN A 30 2.58 -24.72 2.76
CA GLN A 30 1.85 -23.75 3.57
C GLN A 30 2.66 -22.46 3.66
N LEU A 31 1.99 -21.32 3.49
CA LEU A 31 2.57 -20.01 3.72
C LEU A 31 2.70 -19.74 5.22
N ALA A 32 3.81 -19.12 5.62
CA ALA A 32 4.01 -18.55 6.94
C ALA A 32 4.36 -17.06 6.79
N TRP A 33 3.70 -16.19 7.55
CA TRP A 33 3.88 -14.75 7.48
C TRP A 33 3.74 -14.12 8.86
N VAL A 34 4.30 -12.92 9.01
CA VAL A 34 4.21 -12.13 10.23
C VAL A 34 3.88 -10.69 9.89
N LYS A 35 3.20 -10.01 10.81
CA LYS A 35 3.01 -8.56 10.75
C LYS A 35 3.95 -7.89 11.75
N TRP A 36 4.66 -6.88 11.28
CA TRP A 36 5.63 -6.15 12.08
C TRP A 36 5.53 -4.65 11.77
N THR A 37 6.19 -3.85 12.60
CA THR A 37 6.22 -2.39 12.44
C THR A 37 7.59 -1.98 11.93
N THR A 38 7.62 -1.39 10.73
CA THR A 38 8.84 -0.85 10.13
C THR A 38 9.48 0.21 11.04
N PRO A 39 10.82 0.20 11.23
CA PRO A 39 11.52 1.23 11.99
C PRO A 39 11.33 2.62 11.38
N SER A 40 11.34 3.65 12.22
CA SER A 40 11.25 5.05 11.78
C SER A 40 12.56 5.58 11.19
N THR A 41 13.67 4.87 11.39
CA THR A 41 14.99 5.26 10.88
C THR A 41 15.35 4.41 9.67
N GLU A 42 15.82 5.08 8.62
CA GLU A 42 16.38 4.41 7.46
C GLU A 42 17.56 3.53 7.85
N GLN A 43 17.56 2.31 7.32
CA GLN A 43 18.60 1.33 7.57
C GLN A 43 18.45 0.17 6.59
N ASN A 44 19.55 -0.54 6.38
CA ASN A 44 19.49 -1.89 5.85
C ASN A 44 19.36 -2.84 7.03
N MET A 45 18.52 -3.86 6.90
CA MET A 45 18.38 -4.88 7.92
C MET A 45 18.17 -6.25 7.29
N THR A 46 18.55 -7.27 8.04
CA THR A 46 18.37 -8.67 7.65
C THR A 46 17.36 -9.30 8.59
N ILE A 47 16.35 -9.94 8.01
CA ILE A 47 15.42 -10.80 8.73
C ILE A 47 15.96 -12.23 8.64
N TYR A 48 16.11 -12.88 9.78
CA TYR A 48 16.48 -14.29 9.84
C TYR A 48 15.21 -15.13 9.97
N VAL A 49 15.08 -16.15 9.16
CA VAL A 49 13.94 -17.08 9.17
C VAL A 49 14.46 -18.47 9.55
N ASN A 50 13.83 -19.10 10.53
CA ASN A 50 14.13 -20.46 10.93
C ASN A 50 12.85 -21.30 10.88
N VAL A 51 12.93 -22.45 10.23
CA VAL A 51 11.86 -23.46 10.17
C VAL A 51 12.29 -24.65 10.99
N ASP A 52 11.42 -25.13 11.86
CA ASP A 52 11.64 -26.31 12.69
C ASP A 52 10.40 -27.20 12.65
N GLY A 53 10.57 -28.49 12.38
CA GLY A 53 9.47 -29.44 12.34
C GLY A 53 9.95 -30.85 12.01
N PRO A 54 9.04 -31.84 12.04
CA PRO A 54 9.37 -33.25 11.80
C PRO A 54 9.90 -33.53 10.39
N GLY A 55 9.57 -32.66 9.42
CA GLY A 55 10.09 -32.72 8.06
C GLY A 55 11.54 -32.22 7.90
N GLY A 56 12.11 -31.61 8.94
CA GLY A 56 13.45 -31.07 8.95
C GLY A 56 13.52 -29.63 9.44
N THR A 57 14.76 -29.12 9.56
CA THR A 57 15.03 -27.73 9.92
C THR A 57 15.65 -26.98 8.75
N ALA A 58 15.28 -25.73 8.57
CA ALA A 58 15.82 -24.88 7.50
C ALA A 58 16.04 -23.45 7.99
N LYS A 59 17.02 -22.76 7.42
CA LYS A 59 17.32 -21.36 7.70
C LYS A 59 17.39 -20.55 6.42
N SER A 60 16.87 -19.32 6.46
CA SER A 60 16.91 -18.38 5.35
C SER A 60 17.10 -16.96 5.85
N THR A 61 17.43 -16.05 4.94
CA THR A 61 17.60 -14.64 5.23
C THR A 61 16.86 -13.79 4.20
N ILE A 62 16.23 -12.71 4.67
CA ILE A 62 15.58 -11.72 3.83
C ILE A 62 16.26 -10.38 4.09
N ASN A 63 16.90 -9.84 3.04
CA ASN A 63 17.57 -8.54 3.11
C ASN A 63 16.58 -7.45 2.70
N ILE A 64 16.39 -6.47 3.57
CA ILE A 64 15.46 -5.37 3.34
C ILE A 64 16.13 -4.01 3.57
N LYS A 65 15.67 -3.02 2.80
CA LYS A 65 16.13 -1.63 2.88
C LYS A 65 14.96 -0.75 3.29
N ILE A 66 15.08 -0.13 4.46
CA ILE A 66 14.12 0.85 4.96
C ILE A 66 14.52 2.23 4.44
N VAL A 67 13.60 2.87 3.72
CA VAL A 67 13.79 4.18 3.11
C VAL A 67 12.73 5.16 3.60
N ASP A 68 13.10 6.44 3.65
CA ASP A 68 12.15 7.53 3.87
C ASP A 68 11.53 7.95 2.53
N LEU A 69 10.22 7.73 2.41
CA LEU A 69 9.43 8.06 1.23
C LEU A 69 9.16 9.56 1.09
N ASP A 70 9.52 10.41 2.06
CA ASP A 70 9.28 11.86 2.02
C ASP A 70 10.51 12.68 1.60
N LYS A 71 11.57 12.03 1.10
CA LYS A 71 12.89 12.64 0.91
C LYS A 71 13.04 13.62 -0.25
N ASN A 72 12.18 13.56 -1.26
CA ASN A 72 12.29 14.42 -2.44
C ASN A 72 11.03 15.26 -2.64
N PRO A 73 10.66 16.12 -1.67
CA PRO A 73 9.53 17.01 -1.82
C PRO A 73 9.79 18.00 -2.97
N PRO A 74 8.78 18.35 -3.79
CA PRO A 74 8.93 19.36 -4.82
C PRO A 74 9.42 20.69 -4.26
N PRO A 75 10.35 21.38 -4.95
CA PRO A 75 10.70 22.75 -4.60
C PRO A 75 9.48 23.66 -4.68
N ASN A 76 9.50 24.77 -3.95
CA ASN A 76 8.45 25.77 -4.07
C ASN A 76 8.58 26.52 -5.40
N PRO A 77 7.57 26.49 -6.29
CA PRO A 77 7.60 27.35 -7.45
C PRO A 77 7.46 28.82 -7.03
N VAL A 78 8.20 29.69 -7.70
CA VAL A 78 8.16 31.14 -7.50
C VAL A 78 7.78 31.85 -8.80
N ALA A 79 7.28 33.08 -8.68
CA ALA A 79 6.67 33.80 -9.81
C ALA A 79 7.66 34.18 -10.94
N ASN A 80 8.97 34.14 -10.66
CA ASN A 80 10.06 34.38 -11.60
C ASN A 80 10.70 33.09 -12.14
N ASP A 81 10.20 31.90 -11.75
CA ASP A 81 10.69 30.64 -12.33
C ASP A 81 10.42 30.60 -13.83
N ARG A 82 11.30 29.91 -14.56
CA ARG A 82 11.18 29.72 -16.00
C ARG A 82 11.75 28.36 -16.41
N ASN A 83 11.11 27.71 -17.38
CA ASN A 83 11.62 26.49 -18.01
C ASN A 83 11.23 26.47 -19.49
N ASP A 84 11.99 27.18 -20.31
CA ASP A 84 11.74 27.27 -21.75
C ASP A 84 11.97 25.94 -22.49
N SER A 85 12.71 25.01 -21.86
CA SER A 85 12.97 23.66 -22.40
C SER A 85 11.94 22.62 -21.97
N PHE A 86 10.86 23.04 -21.29
CA PHE A 86 9.86 22.11 -20.79
C PHE A 86 9.23 21.30 -21.93
N SER A 87 9.08 20.00 -21.68
CA SER A 87 8.34 19.08 -22.53
C SER A 87 7.64 18.06 -21.65
N TYR A 88 6.42 17.70 -22.02
CA TYR A 88 5.68 16.65 -21.34
C TYR A 88 6.39 15.30 -21.48
N ALA A 89 6.41 14.54 -20.39
CA ALA A 89 6.79 13.14 -20.39
C ALA A 89 5.54 12.25 -20.39
N SER A 90 5.69 11.01 -20.84
CA SER A 90 4.65 10.00 -20.69
C SER A 90 4.39 9.73 -19.21
N ILE A 91 3.12 9.62 -18.84
CA ILE A 91 2.73 9.22 -17.49
C ILE A 91 3.33 7.84 -17.17
N PRO A 92 4.00 7.67 -16.01
CA PRO A 92 4.60 6.39 -15.65
C PRO A 92 3.58 5.25 -15.61
N ARG A 93 3.96 4.12 -16.21
CA ARG A 93 3.29 2.85 -15.96
C ARG A 93 3.95 2.21 -14.75
N ARG A 94 3.14 1.88 -13.75
CA ARG A 94 3.57 1.16 -12.55
C ARG A 94 2.84 -0.16 -12.53
N GLU A 95 3.53 -1.22 -12.12
CA GLU A 95 2.88 -2.51 -11.93
C GLU A 95 1.82 -2.38 -10.84
N GLU A 96 0.66 -2.98 -11.10
CA GLU A 96 -0.48 -2.96 -10.21
C GLU A 96 -0.77 -4.37 -9.75
N ASN A 97 -1.12 -4.51 -8.48
CA ASN A 97 -1.61 -5.75 -7.94
C ASN A 97 -2.82 -5.43 -7.06
N THR A 98 -4.02 -5.75 -7.53
CA THR A 98 -5.27 -5.36 -6.86
C THR A 98 -5.95 -6.53 -6.17
N ASN A 99 -5.42 -7.74 -6.31
CA ASN A 99 -6.01 -8.96 -5.79
C ASN A 99 -4.95 -9.91 -5.25
N ALA A 100 -5.23 -10.52 -4.11
CA ALA A 100 -4.39 -11.57 -3.54
C ALA A 100 -5.29 -12.73 -3.12
N ASN A 101 -4.84 -13.95 -3.38
CA ASN A 101 -5.46 -15.17 -2.89
C ASN A 101 -4.39 -16.01 -2.19
N TRP A 102 -4.74 -16.58 -1.05
CA TRP A 102 -3.86 -17.47 -0.30
C TRP A 102 -4.70 -18.52 0.43
N SER A 103 -4.03 -19.52 0.99
CA SER A 103 -4.72 -20.61 1.67
C SER A 103 -3.99 -21.05 2.93
N ILE A 104 -4.76 -21.64 3.84
CA ILE A 104 -4.27 -22.26 5.07
C ILE A 104 -4.82 -23.69 5.14
N TRP A 105 -3.94 -24.66 5.39
CA TRP A 105 -4.31 -26.01 5.74
C TRP A 105 -4.66 -26.11 7.21
N SER A 106 -5.85 -26.63 7.49
CA SER A 106 -6.37 -26.86 8.84
C SER A 106 -6.57 -28.37 9.04
N PRO A 107 -5.85 -29.01 9.98
CA PRO A 107 -6.04 -30.43 10.27
C PRO A 107 -7.27 -30.65 11.13
N TRP A 108 -7.93 -31.79 10.95
CA TRP A 108 -8.99 -32.27 11.84
C TRP A 108 -8.93 -33.78 11.99
N TRP A 109 -9.36 -34.28 13.15
CA TRP A 109 -9.31 -35.71 13.46
C TRP A 109 -10.57 -36.40 12.93
N TYR A 110 -10.40 -37.33 11.99
CA TYR A 110 -11.46 -38.23 11.55
C TYR A 110 -11.52 -39.42 12.49
N SER A 111 -12.49 -39.44 13.42
CA SER A 111 -12.67 -40.56 14.35
C SER A 111 -13.18 -41.81 13.62
N TYR A 112 -12.54 -42.95 13.87
CA TYR A 112 -12.95 -44.24 13.33
C TYR A 112 -12.97 -45.29 14.46
N TRP A 113 -14.11 -45.41 15.13
CA TRP A 113 -14.25 -46.29 16.29
C TRP A 113 -14.42 -47.75 15.87
N VAL A 114 -13.49 -48.60 16.32
CA VAL A 114 -13.49 -50.04 16.10
C VAL A 114 -13.67 -50.77 17.43
N TRP A 115 -14.57 -51.75 17.46
CA TRP A 115 -14.76 -52.61 18.62
C TRP A 115 -13.72 -53.72 18.66
N HIS A 116 -13.04 -53.87 19.80
CA HIS A 116 -12.08 -54.94 20.05
C HIS A 116 -12.64 -55.87 21.13
N SER A 117 -12.94 -57.11 20.76
CA SER A 117 -13.37 -58.15 21.71
C SER A 117 -12.16 -58.70 22.48
N THR A 118 -12.32 -58.87 23.79
CA THR A 118 -11.33 -59.46 24.70
C THR A 118 -11.78 -60.79 25.30
N GLY A 119 -12.92 -61.33 24.86
CA GLY A 119 -13.54 -62.54 25.41
C GLY A 119 -15.04 -62.58 25.17
N GLU A 120 -15.69 -63.62 25.73
CA GLU A 120 -17.15 -63.77 25.71
C GLU A 120 -17.77 -62.60 26.50
N ASP A 121 -18.54 -61.76 25.81
CA ASP A 121 -19.17 -60.54 26.32
C ASP A 121 -18.23 -59.45 26.90
N SER A 122 -16.94 -59.47 26.55
CA SER A 122 -16.00 -58.42 26.95
C SER A 122 -15.30 -57.77 25.76
N GLY A 123 -15.06 -56.46 25.86
CA GLY A 123 -14.35 -55.69 24.84
C GLY A 123 -14.31 -54.19 25.13
N TYR A 124 -13.70 -53.43 24.22
CA TYR A 124 -13.64 -51.98 24.29
C TYR A 124 -13.68 -51.35 22.90
N TRP A 125 -14.18 -50.11 22.82
CA TRP A 125 -14.07 -49.29 21.63
C TRP A 125 -12.69 -48.62 21.60
N CYS A 126 -12.00 -48.71 20.47
CA CYS A 126 -10.73 -48.03 20.22
C CYS A 126 -10.89 -47.13 18.99
N ASP A 127 -10.45 -45.88 19.08
CA ASP A 127 -10.41 -44.97 17.94
C ASP A 127 -9.18 -45.27 17.07
N HIS A 128 -9.42 -45.70 15.84
CA HIS A 128 -8.44 -45.96 14.79
C HIS A 128 -8.46 -44.84 13.75
N GLY A 129 -8.88 -43.64 14.18
CA GLY A 129 -8.95 -42.45 13.36
C GLY A 129 -7.61 -41.98 12.81
N TRP A 130 -7.68 -40.98 11.95
CA TRP A 130 -6.51 -40.35 11.33
C TRP A 130 -6.75 -38.87 11.09
N TRP A 131 -5.67 -38.13 10.83
CA TRP A 131 -5.74 -36.72 10.48
C TRP A 131 -6.17 -36.53 9.01
N GLU A 132 -7.20 -35.74 8.82
CA GLU A 132 -7.61 -35.18 7.52
C GLU A 132 -7.31 -33.67 7.49
N PHE A 133 -7.34 -33.08 6.30
CA PHE A 133 -6.96 -31.67 6.10
C PHE A 133 -7.98 -30.92 5.24
N ASP A 134 -8.43 -29.79 5.76
CA ASP A 134 -9.24 -28.83 5.01
C ASP A 134 -8.34 -27.71 4.47
N LEU A 135 -8.62 -27.26 3.24
CA LEU A 135 -7.97 -26.12 2.63
C LEU A 135 -8.84 -24.87 2.74
N GLU A 136 -8.55 -24.01 3.70
CA GLU A 136 -9.23 -22.74 3.87
C GLU A 136 -8.68 -21.72 2.87
N GLN A 137 -9.58 -21.12 2.07
CA GLN A 137 -9.20 -20.17 1.03
C GLN A 137 -9.54 -18.74 1.43
N TYR A 138 -8.55 -17.87 1.28
CA TYR A 138 -8.60 -16.47 1.67
C TYR A 138 -8.30 -15.57 0.48
N SER A 139 -8.88 -14.38 0.51
CA SER A 139 -8.67 -13.39 -0.53
C SER A 139 -8.69 -11.97 0.01
N ALA A 140 -7.98 -11.08 -0.67
CA ALA A 140 -8.06 -9.64 -0.48
C ALA A 140 -8.19 -8.94 -1.83
N ARG A 141 -8.95 -7.83 -1.85
CA ARG A 141 -9.13 -6.97 -3.02
C ARG A 141 -8.96 -5.51 -2.64
N LEU A 142 -8.06 -4.82 -3.35
CA LEU A 142 -7.83 -3.39 -3.27
C LEU A 142 -8.61 -2.67 -4.38
N SER A 143 -9.20 -1.54 -4.01
CA SER A 143 -9.81 -0.58 -4.92
C SER A 143 -9.48 0.83 -4.47
N ALA A 144 -9.32 1.75 -5.42
CA ALA A 144 -9.05 3.14 -5.12
C ALA A 144 -9.55 4.06 -6.22
N ASP A 145 -9.84 5.30 -5.82
CA ASP A 145 -10.24 6.41 -6.67
C ASP A 145 -9.42 7.63 -6.28
N MET A 146 -8.95 8.38 -7.28
CA MET A 146 -8.17 9.60 -7.10
C MET A 146 -8.92 10.77 -7.69
N LYS A 147 -8.95 11.87 -6.96
CA LYS A 147 -9.46 13.14 -7.44
C LYS A 147 -8.51 14.28 -7.11
N ILE A 148 -8.14 15.06 -8.12
CA ILE A 148 -7.51 16.37 -7.95
C ILE A 148 -8.54 17.47 -8.19
N THR A 149 -8.43 18.56 -7.43
CA THR A 149 -9.30 19.72 -7.55
C THR A 149 -8.49 21.00 -7.46
N ASN A 150 -9.04 22.09 -7.99
CA ASN A 150 -8.50 23.43 -7.75
C ASN A 150 -8.33 23.67 -6.25
N ASP A 151 -7.25 24.34 -5.85
CA ASP A 151 -7.05 24.70 -4.45
C ASP A 151 -8.24 25.54 -3.95
N ASN A 152 -8.69 25.27 -2.73
CA ASN A 152 -9.81 26.00 -2.13
C ASN A 152 -9.58 27.52 -1.92
N LYS A 153 -8.34 28.00 -2.10
CA LYS A 153 -7.95 29.41 -2.11
C LYS A 153 -7.64 29.94 -3.50
N ASN A 154 -7.81 29.14 -4.55
CA ASN A 154 -7.67 29.61 -5.92
C ASN A 154 -8.89 30.50 -6.27
N PRO A 155 -8.70 31.83 -6.48
CA PRO A 155 -9.82 32.75 -6.70
C PRO A 155 -10.45 32.60 -8.09
N THR A 156 -9.73 32.02 -9.06
CA THR A 156 -10.13 31.93 -10.47
C THR A 156 -10.26 30.49 -10.95
N GLY A 157 -10.13 29.51 -10.04
CA GLY A 157 -10.39 28.12 -10.35
C GLY A 157 -11.88 27.89 -10.63
N ASP A 158 -12.19 27.26 -11.77
CA ASP A 158 -13.55 26.93 -12.18
C ASP A 158 -13.64 25.47 -12.61
N GLY A 159 -14.45 24.68 -11.90
CA GLY A 159 -14.64 23.26 -12.18
C GLY A 159 -13.32 22.48 -12.26
N SER A 160 -13.01 21.98 -13.46
CA SER A 160 -11.77 21.25 -13.78
C SER A 160 -10.68 22.10 -14.42
N THR A 161 -10.87 23.43 -14.48
CA THR A 161 -9.94 24.37 -15.12
C THR A 161 -9.32 25.31 -14.08
N PHE A 162 -8.03 25.61 -14.24
CA PHE A 162 -7.31 26.60 -13.43
C PHE A 162 -6.18 27.27 -14.22
N LYS A 163 -5.57 28.29 -13.63
CA LYS A 163 -4.38 28.96 -14.17
C LYS A 163 -3.11 28.41 -13.53
N SER A 164 -2.04 28.28 -14.31
CA SER A 164 -0.74 27.88 -13.77
C SER A 164 -0.20 28.92 -12.78
N GLY A 165 0.59 28.47 -11.80
CA GLY A 165 0.99 29.29 -10.65
C GLY A 165 0.05 29.15 -9.43
N TYR A 166 -1.17 28.65 -9.62
CA TYR A 166 -2.06 28.31 -8.51
C TYR A 166 -1.88 26.87 -8.02
N GLY A 167 -2.43 26.62 -6.83
CA GLY A 167 -2.40 25.32 -6.17
C GLY A 167 -3.51 24.38 -6.63
N ILE A 168 -3.27 23.09 -6.38
CA ILE A 168 -4.26 22.02 -6.46
C ILE A 168 -4.31 21.24 -5.15
N ASN A 169 -5.48 20.71 -4.80
CA ASN A 169 -5.65 19.73 -3.74
C ASN A 169 -5.83 18.34 -4.36
N GLN A 170 -5.58 17.30 -3.56
CA GLN A 170 -5.74 15.91 -3.97
C GLN A 170 -6.38 15.10 -2.86
N LEU A 171 -7.31 14.22 -3.24
CA LEU A 171 -7.91 13.20 -2.39
C LEU A 171 -7.83 11.85 -3.08
N VAL A 172 -7.23 10.87 -2.42
CA VAL A 172 -7.27 9.46 -2.82
C VAL A 172 -8.14 8.72 -1.81
N LYS A 173 -9.22 8.11 -2.28
CA LYS A 173 -10.10 7.24 -1.50
C LYS A 173 -9.74 5.81 -1.82
N THR A 174 -9.57 4.98 -0.79
CA THR A 174 -9.22 3.58 -0.97
C THR A 174 -10.20 2.69 -0.23
N CYS A 175 -10.30 1.44 -0.65
CA CYS A 175 -11.06 0.41 0.03
C CYS A 175 -10.38 -0.93 -0.19
N ILE A 176 -10.15 -1.66 0.89
CA ILE A 176 -9.67 -3.03 0.85
C ILE A 176 -10.65 -3.95 1.57
N ASN A 177 -11.06 -5.00 0.87
CA ASN A 177 -11.93 -6.04 1.38
C ASN A 177 -11.15 -7.35 1.50
N SER A 178 -11.31 -8.06 2.59
CA SER A 178 -10.69 -9.37 2.82
C SER A 178 -11.57 -10.21 3.74
N ASN A 179 -11.64 -11.51 3.47
CA ASN A 179 -12.28 -12.48 4.37
C ASN A 179 -11.36 -12.90 5.54
N GLN A 180 -10.12 -12.38 5.60
CA GLN A 180 -9.18 -12.54 6.71
C GLN A 180 -8.43 -11.23 6.96
N SER A 181 -9.14 -10.22 7.48
CA SER A 181 -8.59 -8.88 7.75
C SER A 181 -7.41 -8.88 8.72
N SER A 182 -7.33 -9.89 9.60
CA SER A 182 -6.22 -10.06 10.54
C SER A 182 -4.89 -10.43 9.86
N ALA A 183 -4.90 -10.97 8.64
CA ALA A 183 -3.68 -11.36 7.92
C ALA A 183 -3.09 -10.25 7.04
N ILE A 184 -3.82 -9.14 6.84
CA ILE A 184 -3.43 -8.07 5.92
C ILE A 184 -3.06 -6.77 6.64
N THR A 185 -2.47 -5.84 5.89
CA THR A 185 -2.46 -4.41 6.22
C THR A 185 -3.31 -3.64 5.21
N TYR A 186 -3.90 -2.55 5.68
CA TYR A 186 -4.54 -1.57 4.79
C TYR A 186 -3.46 -0.76 4.04
N PRO A 187 -3.79 -0.05 2.95
CA PRO A 187 -2.82 0.83 2.29
C PRO A 187 -2.15 1.77 3.30
N GLN A 188 -0.81 1.86 3.26
CA GLN A 188 -0.06 2.70 4.20
C GLN A 188 0.47 3.97 3.55
N ASN A 189 0.81 3.93 2.26
CA ASN A 189 1.47 5.04 1.58
C ASN A 189 0.83 5.33 0.22
N ALA A 190 0.80 6.61 -0.15
CA ALA A 190 0.46 7.07 -1.48
C ALA A 190 1.43 8.17 -1.91
N ILE A 191 2.02 8.05 -3.10
CA ILE A 191 3.11 8.92 -3.55
C ILE A 191 2.70 9.57 -4.87
N SER A 192 2.67 10.91 -4.92
CA SER A 192 2.23 11.67 -6.09
C SER A 192 3.39 12.32 -6.82
N TYR A 193 3.39 12.16 -8.15
CA TYR A 193 4.37 12.65 -9.09
C TYR A 193 3.71 13.63 -10.06
N PHE A 194 4.48 14.62 -10.50
CA PHE A 194 3.95 15.79 -11.20
C PHE A 194 4.62 16.00 -12.58
N PRO A 195 3.88 16.53 -13.57
CA PRO A 195 4.36 16.66 -14.94
C PRO A 195 5.51 17.66 -15.12
N GLU A 196 5.58 18.72 -14.31
CA GLU A 196 6.66 19.72 -14.34
C GLU A 196 8.03 19.12 -14.00
N PHE A 197 8.05 17.97 -13.32
CA PHE A 197 9.25 17.18 -13.00
C PHE A 197 9.34 15.91 -13.84
N ARG A 198 8.56 15.81 -14.92
CA ARG A 198 8.50 14.65 -15.81
C ARG A 198 8.17 13.34 -15.08
N TYR A 199 7.54 13.42 -13.91
CA TYR A 199 7.27 12.30 -13.01
C TYR A 199 8.51 11.56 -12.47
N GLU A 200 9.67 12.23 -12.42
CA GLU A 200 10.94 11.62 -12.03
C GLU A 200 11.36 12.02 -10.60
N ASN A 201 12.10 13.14 -10.48
CA ASN A 201 12.99 13.39 -9.34
C ASN A 201 12.29 13.96 -8.09
N PHE A 202 11.05 14.44 -8.22
CA PHE A 202 10.32 15.06 -7.13
C PHE A 202 8.92 14.48 -6.99
N TRP A 203 8.51 14.24 -5.74
CA TRP A 203 7.23 13.65 -5.42
C TRP A 203 6.73 14.08 -4.04
N ARG A 204 5.42 13.98 -3.83
CA ARG A 204 4.80 14.22 -2.53
C ARG A 204 4.31 12.91 -1.95
N LEU A 205 4.84 12.53 -0.79
CA LEU A 205 4.19 11.55 0.06
C LEU A 205 2.89 12.16 0.61
N LEU A 206 1.78 11.48 0.38
CA LEU A 206 0.48 11.89 0.90
C LEU A 206 0.36 11.55 2.39
N ASP A 207 -0.40 12.36 3.09
CA ASP A 207 -0.78 12.14 4.49
C ASP A 207 -2.01 11.23 4.53
N ARG A 208 -1.99 10.22 5.41
CA ARG A 208 -3.13 9.35 5.62
C ARG A 208 -4.11 10.01 6.60
N THR A 209 -5.20 10.54 6.09
CA THR A 209 -6.16 11.35 6.87
C THR A 209 -7.32 10.54 7.46
N SER A 210 -7.49 9.28 7.05
CA SER A 210 -8.36 8.33 7.73
C SER A 210 -7.73 6.94 7.80
N ASN A 211 -8.12 6.16 8.81
CA ASN A 211 -7.64 4.79 9.05
C ASN A 211 -8.76 3.76 8.79
N GLY A 212 -8.44 2.48 8.96
CA GLY A 212 -9.38 1.37 8.77
C GLY A 212 -9.31 0.78 7.36
N SER A 213 -10.34 0.02 6.98
CA SER A 213 -10.43 -0.65 5.67
C SER A 213 -10.66 0.30 4.49
N SER A 214 -10.96 1.57 4.76
CA SER A 214 -11.12 2.61 3.72
C SER A 214 -10.32 3.87 4.05
N PRO A 215 -8.97 3.80 4.07
CA PRO A 215 -8.15 4.96 4.34
C PRO A 215 -8.23 5.98 3.20
N LYS A 216 -8.06 7.25 3.56
CA LYS A 216 -8.01 8.38 2.64
C LYS A 216 -6.63 9.01 2.72
N PHE A 217 -6.15 9.50 1.58
CA PHE A 217 -4.87 10.18 1.47
C PHE A 217 -5.05 11.54 0.83
N GLU A 218 -4.39 12.55 1.39
CA GLU A 218 -4.38 13.92 0.87
C GLU A 218 -2.95 14.45 0.88
N PHE A 219 -2.67 15.55 0.18
CA PHE A 219 -1.36 16.19 0.33
C PHE A 219 -1.06 16.49 1.80
N LYS A 220 0.20 16.32 2.20
CA LYS A 220 0.69 16.92 3.45
C LYS A 220 0.50 18.43 3.41
N LYS A 221 0.36 19.05 4.58
CA LYS A 221 0.31 20.52 4.69
C LYS A 221 1.58 21.10 4.05
N ASN A 222 1.39 22.04 3.14
CA ASN A 222 2.47 22.66 2.41
C ASN A 222 3.06 23.82 3.23
N ASN A 223 4.34 23.74 3.58
CA ASN A 223 5.04 24.77 4.35
C ASN A 223 5.17 26.11 3.61
N TYR A 224 5.07 26.10 2.28
CA TYR A 224 5.12 27.30 1.45
C TYR A 224 3.75 27.96 1.26
N SER A 225 2.66 27.29 1.66
CA SER A 225 1.33 27.90 1.64
C SER A 225 1.17 28.86 2.81
N THR A 226 0.80 30.11 2.53
CA THR A 226 0.42 31.12 3.55
C THR A 226 -0.60 30.58 4.55
N TYR A 227 -1.58 29.79 4.07
CA TYR A 227 -2.63 29.19 4.91
C TYR A 227 -2.29 27.80 5.48
N LYS A 228 -1.06 27.30 5.28
CA LYS A 228 -0.66 25.90 5.57
C LYS A 228 -1.64 24.86 5.00
N ASN A 229 -2.18 25.13 3.81
CA ASN A 229 -3.12 24.26 3.11
C ASN A 229 -2.46 22.97 2.61
N ARG A 230 -3.26 21.92 2.41
CA ARG A 230 -2.85 20.66 1.77
C ARG A 230 -2.79 20.81 0.25
N THR A 231 -1.83 21.61 -0.22
CA THR A 231 -1.78 22.07 -1.62
C THR A 231 -0.45 21.78 -2.28
N HIS A 232 -0.49 21.57 -3.58
CA HIS A 232 0.67 21.55 -4.45
C HIS A 232 0.55 22.69 -5.46
N PHE A 233 1.50 23.63 -5.44
CA PHE A 233 1.53 24.75 -6.38
C PHE A 233 2.16 24.30 -7.70
N THR A 234 1.51 24.66 -8.80
CA THR A 234 2.07 24.48 -10.14
C THR A 234 3.04 25.62 -10.47
N PRO A 235 4.10 25.39 -11.26
CA PRO A 235 4.94 26.48 -11.74
C PRO A 235 4.18 27.43 -12.66
N ILE A 236 4.49 28.73 -12.57
CA ILE A 236 3.82 29.76 -13.38
C ILE A 236 4.09 29.64 -14.89
N TRP A 237 5.23 29.04 -15.25
CA TRP A 237 5.62 28.78 -16.63
C TRP A 237 4.96 27.51 -17.21
N MET A 238 4.22 26.74 -16.40
CA MET A 238 3.54 25.53 -16.87
C MET A 238 2.56 25.91 -17.99
N PRO A 239 2.67 25.29 -19.18
CA PRO A 239 1.87 25.68 -20.34
C PRO A 239 0.41 25.26 -20.18
N ASP A 240 -0.44 25.90 -20.99
CA ASP A 240 -1.84 25.52 -21.15
C ASP A 240 -1.97 24.09 -21.67
N GLY A 241 -2.98 23.37 -21.18
CA GLY A 241 -3.24 21.99 -21.54
C GLY A 241 -3.59 21.12 -20.35
N THR A 242 -3.52 19.81 -20.55
CA THR A 242 -3.84 18.83 -19.51
C THR A 242 -2.72 18.76 -18.47
N TYR A 243 -3.07 18.97 -17.22
CA TYR A 243 -2.21 18.78 -16.06
C TYR A 243 -2.61 17.49 -15.35
N THR A 244 -1.88 16.40 -15.60
CA THR A 244 -2.16 15.08 -15.02
C THR A 244 -1.20 14.77 -13.88
N VAL A 245 -1.74 14.46 -12.70
CA VAL A 245 -0.97 13.96 -11.56
C VAL A 245 -1.01 12.44 -11.58
N ASN A 246 0.14 11.79 -11.35
CA ASN A 246 0.23 10.34 -11.19
C ASN A 246 0.47 9.99 -9.73
N THR A 247 -0.31 9.08 -9.17
CA THR A 247 -0.17 8.66 -7.77
C THR A 247 -0.05 7.15 -7.66
N TRP A 248 1.01 6.69 -7.00
CA TRP A 248 1.21 5.29 -6.70
C TRP A 248 0.73 5.00 -5.27
N LEU A 249 -0.32 4.19 -5.17
CA LEU A 249 -0.84 3.69 -3.89
C LEU A 249 -0.19 2.35 -3.58
N ILE A 250 0.47 2.23 -2.42
CA ILE A 250 1.29 1.08 -2.06
C ILE A 250 1.11 0.67 -0.58
N ASP A 251 1.80 -0.42 -0.21
CA ASP A 251 1.91 -0.94 1.15
C ASP A 251 0.60 -1.47 1.75
N ALA A 252 -0.30 -1.97 0.91
CA ALA A 252 -1.37 -2.86 1.35
C ALA A 252 -0.87 -4.32 1.31
N TRP A 253 -0.31 -4.81 2.41
CA TRP A 253 0.38 -6.10 2.46
C TRP A 253 -0.58 -7.26 2.73
N THR A 254 -0.33 -8.38 2.06
CA THR A 254 -1.01 -9.67 2.23
C THR A 254 0.02 -10.78 2.40
N PRO A 255 -0.38 -12.00 2.82
CA PRO A 255 0.54 -13.13 2.94
C PRO A 255 1.30 -13.49 1.66
N VAL A 256 0.77 -13.12 0.49
CA VAL A 256 1.35 -13.42 -0.83
C VAL A 256 1.96 -12.19 -1.51
N GLY A 257 2.07 -11.06 -0.80
CA GLY A 257 2.74 -9.86 -1.29
C GLY A 257 1.91 -8.59 -1.20
N MET A 258 2.48 -7.52 -1.74
CA MET A 258 1.90 -6.17 -1.70
C MET A 258 0.83 -6.00 -2.78
N LEU A 259 -0.30 -5.44 -2.38
CA LEU A 259 -1.27 -4.84 -3.28
C LEU A 259 -0.92 -3.37 -3.52
N SER A 260 -1.06 -2.93 -4.77
CA SER A 260 -0.77 -1.57 -5.22
C SER A 260 -1.62 -1.16 -6.42
N MET A 261 -1.80 0.14 -6.60
CA MET A 261 -2.56 0.72 -7.71
C MET A 261 -1.86 1.95 -8.29
N ASN A 262 -1.95 2.12 -9.60
CA ASN A 262 -1.43 3.26 -10.33
C ASN A 262 -2.59 4.20 -10.71
N LEU A 263 -2.67 5.34 -10.04
CA LEU A 263 -3.79 6.27 -10.16
C LEU A 263 -3.39 7.51 -10.95
N THR A 264 -4.34 8.08 -11.67
CA THR A 264 -4.17 9.36 -12.35
C THR A 264 -5.45 10.15 -12.31
N ASP A 265 -5.34 11.47 -12.17
CA ASP A 265 -6.44 12.39 -12.44
C ASP A 265 -5.88 13.69 -13.03
N ALA A 266 -6.72 14.45 -13.73
CA ALA A 266 -6.30 15.60 -14.53
C ALA A 266 -7.20 16.83 -14.37
N LEU A 267 -6.55 17.99 -14.40
CA LEU A 267 -7.17 19.30 -14.56
C LEU A 267 -6.67 19.95 -15.86
N ILE A 268 -7.32 21.02 -16.29
CA ILE A 268 -6.93 21.79 -17.47
C ILE A 268 -6.33 23.12 -17.04
N ILE A 269 -5.11 23.39 -17.47
CA ILE A 269 -4.48 24.71 -17.34
C ILE A 269 -4.93 25.59 -18.50
N ARG A 270 -5.43 26.79 -18.20
CA ARG A 270 -5.73 27.86 -19.17
C ARG A 270 -5.29 29.21 -18.63
N GLY A 271 -4.20 29.73 -19.18
CA GLY A 271 -3.56 30.93 -18.70
C GLY A 271 -2.73 30.71 -17.44
N ASN A 272 -2.22 31.80 -16.90
CA ASN A 272 -1.36 31.80 -15.73
C ASN A 272 -1.74 32.90 -14.74
N LEU A 273 -1.20 32.80 -13.52
CA LEU A 273 -1.47 33.71 -12.41
C LEU A 273 -1.21 35.20 -12.76
N TRP A 274 -0.27 35.52 -13.66
CA TRP A 274 -0.02 36.91 -14.07
C TRP A 274 -1.21 37.56 -14.78
N GLN A 275 -2.04 36.77 -15.45
CA GLN A 275 -3.24 37.28 -16.11
C GLN A 275 -4.33 37.72 -15.11
N ASP A 276 -4.27 37.23 -13.86
CA ASP A 276 -5.17 37.67 -12.78
C ASP A 276 -4.62 38.92 -12.07
N TRP A 277 -3.34 39.24 -12.25
CA TRP A 277 -2.71 40.46 -11.72
C TRP A 277 -3.03 41.70 -12.56
N HIS A 278 -4.04 41.69 -13.43
CA HIS A 278 -4.38 42.91 -14.16
C HIS A 278 -5.05 43.94 -13.23
N ILE A 279 -4.27 44.91 -12.74
CA ILE A 279 -4.78 46.17 -12.18
C ILE A 279 -5.24 47.03 -13.35
N ALA A 280 -6.49 46.86 -13.78
CA ALA A 280 -7.18 47.91 -14.51
C ALA A 280 -7.71 48.92 -13.48
N PRO A 281 -7.43 50.24 -13.61
CA PRO A 281 -8.21 51.22 -12.86
C PRO A 281 -9.68 51.02 -13.22
N LEU A 282 -10.54 50.92 -12.21
CA LEU A 282 -11.99 51.06 -12.40
C LEU A 282 -12.20 52.36 -13.17
N LYS A 283 -12.85 52.30 -14.33
CA LYS A 283 -13.24 53.52 -15.06
C LYS A 283 -14.08 54.37 -14.08
N PRO A 284 -13.72 55.65 -13.88
CA PRO A 284 -14.43 56.54 -12.97
C PRO A 284 -15.87 56.78 -13.41
#